data_AF-A0A524F535-F1
#
_entry.id   AF-A0A524F535-F1
#
_cell.length_a   1.000
_cell.length_b   1.000
_cell.length_c   1.000
_cell.angle_alpha   90.00
_cell.angle_beta   90.00
_cell.angle_gamma   90.00
#
_symmetry.space_group_name_H-M   'P 1'
#
loop_
_entity.id
_entity.type
_entity.pdbx_description
1 polymer ?
#
loop_
_entity_poly.entity_id
_entity_poly.type
_entity_poly.pdbx_seq_one_letter_code
_entity_poly.pdbx_strand_id
1 'polypeptide(L)'
;MNIKSIGWKILHISIIMVFSLQIIYCLYVFFVVLNTGNFILFNAAASLDMDLLIKRRLYAIELWISIVGLVIYLAIVYKNQLSMVINRETQDRE
;
A
#
# COMPACT_ATOMS: atom_id res chain seq x y z
N MET A 1 -25.98 17.53 -12.61
CA MET A 1 -24.82 16.78 -12.08
C MET A 1 -25.12 15.30 -12.20
N ASN A 2 -24.37 14.55 -13.01
CA ASN A 2 -24.73 13.18 -13.40
C ASN A 2 -24.44 12.22 -12.22
N ILE A 3 -25.47 11.82 -11.45
CA ILE A 3 -25.32 11.01 -10.22
C ILE A 3 -24.49 9.74 -10.44
N LYS A 4 -24.57 9.13 -11.63
CA LYS A 4 -23.75 7.96 -11.97
C LYS A 4 -22.25 8.27 -11.95
N SER A 5 -21.79 9.41 -12.47
CA SER A 5 -20.35 9.71 -12.51
C SER A 5 -19.79 10.11 -11.14
N ILE A 6 -20.63 10.64 -10.25
CA ILE A 6 -20.25 10.96 -8.86
C ILE A 6 -20.05 9.66 -8.06
N GLY A 7 -20.93 8.68 -8.21
CA GLY A 7 -20.86 7.41 -7.48
C GLY A 7 -19.58 6.62 -7.79
N TRP A 8 -19.20 6.55 -9.07
CA TRP A 8 -17.94 5.91 -9.48
C TRP A 8 -16.71 6.62 -8.91
N LYS A 9 -16.69 7.96 -8.94
CA LYS A 9 -15.58 8.73 -8.34
C LYS A 9 -15.46 8.51 -6.83
N ILE A 10 -16.58 8.45 -6.12
CA ILE A 10 -16.62 8.19 -4.67
C ILE A 10 -16.14 6.77 -4.38
N LEU A 11 -16.59 5.77 -5.14
CA LEU A 11 -16.11 4.40 -4.97
C LEU A 11 -14.58 4.32 -5.15
N HIS A 12 -14.05 5.04 -6.15
CA HIS A 12 -12.61 5.06 -6.35
C HIS A 12 -11.85 5.70 -5.19
N ILE A 13 -12.35 6.82 -4.66
CA ILE A 13 -11.70 7.49 -3.53
C ILE A 13 -11.80 6.68 -2.23
N SER A 14 -12.92 6.01 -2.00
CA SER A 14 -13.11 5.13 -0.83
C SER A 14 -12.12 3.98 -0.84
N ILE A 15 -11.90 3.33 -1.99
CA ILE A 15 -10.93 2.23 -2.11
C ILE A 15 -9.51 2.73 -1.81
N ILE A 16 -9.11 3.84 -2.42
CA ILE A 16 -7.79 4.44 -2.19
C ILE A 16 -7.61 4.84 -0.72
N MET A 17 -8.65 5.40 -0.10
CA MET A 17 -8.64 5.83 1.30
C MET A 17 -8.48 4.64 2.24
N VAL A 18 -9.22 3.55 2.02
CA VAL A 18 -9.09 2.31 2.82
C VAL A 18 -7.67 1.75 2.72
N PHE A 19 -7.12 1.60 1.51
CA PHE A 19 -5.75 1.12 1.35
C PHE A 19 -4.70 2.06 1.98
N SER A 20 -4.89 3.37 1.85
CA SER A 20 -3.99 4.37 2.46
C SER A 20 -4.01 4.29 3.98
N LEU A 21 -5.21 4.20 4.58
CA LEU A 21 -5.37 4.04 6.02
C LEU A 21 -4.76 2.73 6.51
N GLN A 22 -4.92 1.64 5.75
CA GLN A 22 -4.33 0.34 6.07
C GLN A 22 -2.79 0.40 6.08
N ILE A 23 -2.19 1.08 5.09
CA ILE A 23 -0.73 1.29 5.02
C ILE A 23 -0.25 2.11 6.22
N ILE A 24 -0.91 3.22 6.53
CA ILE A 24 -0.56 4.07 7.68
C ILE A 24 -0.69 3.31 9.00
N TYR A 25 -1.76 2.53 9.16
CA TYR A 25 -1.99 1.71 10.35
C TYR A 25 -0.88 0.66 10.52
N CYS A 26 -0.55 -0.08 9.46
CA CYS A 26 0.54 -1.06 9.52
C CYS A 26 1.89 -0.40 9.85
N LEU A 27 2.21 0.75 9.24
CA LEU A 27 3.44 1.49 9.56
C LEU A 27 3.45 1.92 11.03
N TYR A 28 2.34 2.47 11.53
CA TYR A 28 2.22 2.87 12.93
C TYR A 28 2.40 1.68 13.88
N VAL A 29 1.74 0.56 13.63
CA VAL A 29 1.85 -0.64 14.48
C VAL A 29 3.27 -1.22 14.42
N PHE A 30 3.87 -1.26 13.24
CA PHE A 30 5.22 -1.77 13.03
C PHE A 30 6.29 -0.92 13.75
N PHE A 31 6.17 0.41 13.70
CA PHE A 31 7.19 1.32 14.25
C PHE A 31 6.93 1.77 15.69
N VAL A 32 5.67 1.88 16.11
CA VAL A 32 5.31 2.47 17.41
C VAL A 32 4.87 1.41 18.40
N VAL A 33 3.90 0.56 18.02
CA VAL A 33 3.30 -0.42 18.94
C VAL A 33 4.24 -1.58 19.24
N LEU A 34 4.97 -2.05 18.22
CA LEU A 34 5.90 -3.18 18.34
C LEU A 34 7.35 -2.73 18.61
N ASN A 35 7.53 -1.49 19.10
CA ASN A 35 8.84 -0.94 19.39
C ASN A 35 9.42 -1.56 20.67
N THR A 36 10.44 -2.39 20.53
CA THR A 36 11.20 -2.96 21.66
C THR A 36 12.53 -2.23 21.92
N GLY A 37 12.65 -0.98 21.45
CA GLY A 37 13.85 -0.15 21.63
C GLY A 37 14.99 -0.40 20.64
N ASN A 38 14.87 -1.42 19.77
CA ASN A 38 15.85 -1.73 18.72
C ASN A 38 15.16 -1.85 17.35
N PHE A 39 15.45 -0.92 16.45
CA PHE A 39 14.93 -0.89 15.07
C PHE A 39 15.54 -1.98 14.17
N ILE A 40 16.71 -2.52 14.56
CA ILE A 40 17.51 -3.43 13.73
C ILE A 40 17.62 -4.77 14.48
N LEU A 41 16.91 -5.78 13.96
CA LEU A 41 16.81 -7.10 14.58
C LEU A 41 17.91 -8.07 14.20
N PHE A 42 18.95 -7.62 13.50
CA PHE A 42 20.05 -8.49 13.06
C PHE A 42 20.67 -9.30 14.22
N ASN A 43 20.60 -8.79 15.46
CA ASN A 43 21.12 -9.49 16.64
C ASN A 43 20.15 -9.59 17.83
N ALA A 44 19.01 -8.87 17.79
CA ALA A 44 18.02 -8.85 18.87
C ALA A 44 16.87 -9.86 18.70
N ALA A 45 16.80 -10.54 17.54
CA ALA A 45 15.74 -11.50 17.26
C ALA A 45 15.78 -12.76 18.16
N ALA A 46 16.94 -13.12 18.70
CA ALA A 46 17.11 -14.30 19.56
C ALA A 46 16.66 -14.08 21.01
N SER A 47 16.59 -12.82 21.46
CA SER A 47 16.20 -12.45 22.84
C SER A 47 14.80 -11.86 22.94
N LEU A 48 14.11 -11.72 21.82
CA LEU A 48 12.76 -11.14 21.75
C LEU A 48 11.69 -12.22 21.82
N ASP A 49 10.56 -11.85 22.43
CA ASP A 49 9.40 -12.71 22.52
C ASP A 49 8.89 -13.10 21.12
N MET A 50 8.64 -14.39 20.93
CA MET A 50 8.26 -14.96 19.64
C MET A 50 6.91 -14.43 19.15
N ASP A 51 5.97 -14.18 20.06
CA ASP A 51 4.67 -13.61 19.71
C ASP A 51 4.80 -12.19 19.12
N LEU A 52 5.74 -11.41 19.64
CA LEU A 52 6.00 -10.06 19.14
C LEU A 52 6.63 -10.09 17.72
N LEU A 53 7.56 -11.03 17.51
CA LEU A 53 8.21 -11.26 16.21
C LEU A 53 7.20 -11.67 15.13
N ILE A 54 6.28 -12.59 15.45
CA ILE A 54 5.25 -13.07 14.54
C ILE A 54 4.29 -11.93 14.20
N LYS A 55 3.81 -11.18 15.20
CA LYS A 55 2.93 -10.02 14.99
C LYS A 55 3.57 -8.99 14.06
N ARG A 56 4.85 -8.65 14.25
CA ARG A 56 5.54 -7.69 13.38
C ARG A 56 5.62 -8.14 11.92
N ARG A 57 5.86 -9.44 11.68
CA ARG A 57 5.88 -10.01 10.33
C ARG A 57 4.49 -10.03 9.71
N LEU A 58 3.46 -10.30 10.50
CA LEU A 58 2.07 -10.29 10.04
C LEU A 58 1.65 -8.90 9.54
N TYR A 59 1.92 -7.84 10.33
CA TYR A 59 1.66 -6.46 9.90
C TYR A 59 2.50 -6.04 8.69
N ALA A 60 3.75 -6.50 8.58
CA ALA A 60 4.53 -6.27 7.38
C ALA A 60 3.87 -6.90 6.14
N ILE A 61 3.38 -8.15 6.25
CA ILE A 61 2.67 -8.83 5.15
C ILE A 61 1.37 -8.13 4.80
N GLU A 62 0.59 -7.69 5.79
CA GLU A 62 -0.64 -6.90 5.57
C GLU A 62 -0.34 -5.59 4.81
N LEU A 63 0.76 -4.93 5.13
CA LEU A 63 1.22 -3.73 4.41
C LEU A 63 1.56 -4.06 2.96
N TRP A 64 2.35 -5.11 2.71
CA TRP A 64 2.71 -5.53 1.35
C TRP A 64 1.48 -5.88 0.52
N ILE A 65 0.54 -6.64 1.09
CA ILE A 65 -0.72 -7.00 0.42
C ILE A 65 -1.55 -5.75 0.09
N SER A 66 -1.60 -4.78 1.01
CA SER A 66 -2.32 -3.52 0.82
C SER A 66 -1.71 -2.67 -0.30
N ILE A 67 -0.38 -2.60 -0.37
CA ILE A 67 0.33 -1.90 -1.43
C ILE A 67 0.10 -2.58 -2.78
N VAL A 68 0.23 -3.90 -2.85
CA VAL A 68 0.00 -4.66 -4.08
C VAL A 68 -1.43 -4.49 -4.57
N GLY A 69 -2.42 -4.58 -3.67
CA GLY A 69 -3.82 -4.33 -3.97
C GLY A 69 -4.06 -2.93 -4.55
N LEU A 70 -3.47 -1.90 -3.94
CA LEU A 70 -3.55 -0.52 -4.42
C LEU A 70 -2.90 -0.35 -5.81
N VAL A 71 -1.72 -0.95 -6.04
CA VAL A 71 -1.01 -0.89 -7.32
C VAL A 71 -1.79 -1.58 -8.44
N ILE A 72 -2.29 -2.79 -8.21
CA ILE A 72 -3.10 -3.53 -9.19
C ILE A 72 -4.36 -2.74 -9.53
N TYR A 73 -5.02 -2.22 -8.50
CA TYR A 73 -6.21 -1.41 -8.67
C TYR A 73 -5.94 -0.16 -9.51
N LEU A 74 -4.86 0.57 -9.23
CA LEU A 74 -4.46 1.74 -10.00
C LEU A 74 -4.14 1.37 -11.46
N ALA A 75 -3.44 0.25 -11.67
CA ALA A 75 -3.09 -0.25 -12.99
C ALA A 75 -4.33 -0.59 -13.82
N ILE A 76 -5.37 -1.17 -13.23
CA ILE A 76 -6.64 -1.48 -13.92
C ILE A 76 -7.42 -0.19 -14.22
N VAL A 77 -7.57 0.69 -13.22
CA VAL A 77 -8.38 1.91 -13.34
C VAL A 77 -7.76 2.90 -14.33
N TYR A 78 -6.44 3.06 -14.31
CA TYR A 78 -5.73 4.04 -15.13
C TYR A 78 -5.03 3.42 -16.35
N LYS A 79 -5.25 2.12 -16.65
CA LYS A 79 -4.64 1.39 -17.78
C LYS A 79 -4.64 2.20 -19.08
N ASN A 80 -5.80 2.71 -19.46
CA ASN A 80 -5.99 3.39 -20.73
C ASN A 80 -5.22 4.71 -20.78
N GLN A 81 -5.16 5.46 -19.68
CA GLN A 81 -4.40 6.70 -19.62
C GLN A 81 -2.89 6.46 -19.64
N LEU A 82 -2.42 5.43 -18.92
CA LEU A 82 -1.00 5.03 -18.95
C LEU A 82 -0.57 4.60 -20.35
N SER A 83 -1.40 3.84 -21.07
CA SER A 83 -1.08 3.43 -22.45
C SER A 83 -0.93 4.63 -23.42
N MET A 84 -1.73 5.68 -23.23
CA MET A 84 -1.64 6.90 -24.05
C MET A 84 -0.39 7.72 -23.74
N VAL A 85 0.02 7.80 -22.47
CA VAL A 85 1.25 8.50 -22.08
C VAL A 85 2.48 7.78 -22.62
N ILE A 86 2.53 6.44 -22.48
CA ILE A 86 3.65 5.63 -22.99
C ILE A 86 3.79 5.78 -24.51
N ASN A 87 2.69 5.72 -25.27
CA ASN A 87 2.74 5.87 -26.72
C ASN A 87 3.24 7.24 -27.18
N ARG A 88 2.95 8.33 -26.44
CA ARG A 88 3.47 9.67 -26.76
C ARG A 88 4.99 9.75 -26.57
N GLU A 89 5.50 9.20 -25.46
CA GLU A 89 6.95 9.19 -25.20
C GLU A 89 7.75 8.40 -26.25
N THR A 90 7.18 7.35 -26.83
CA THR A 90 7.81 6.64 -27.95
C THR A 90 7.83 7.45 -29.24
N GLN A 91 6.80 8.26 -29.50
CA GLN A 91 6.71 9.04 -30.74
C GLN A 91 7.61 10.30 -30.71
N ASP A 92 7.93 10.84 -29.54
CA ASP A 92 8.87 11.96 -29.39
C ASP A 92 10.36 11.52 -29.47
N ARG A 93 10.63 10.21 -29.49
CA ARG A 93 11.98 9.62 -29.57
C ARG A 93 12.35 9.14 -30.98
N GLU A 94 11.42 9.18 -31.93
CA GLU A 94 11.62 8.89 -33.36
C GLU A 94 11.74 10.18 -34.17
#